data_AF-A0A962NJ92-F1
#
_entry.id   AF-A0A962NJ92-F1
#
_cell.length_a   1.000
_cell.length_b   1.000
_cell.length_c   1.000
_cell.angle_alpha   90.00
_cell.angle_beta   90.00
_cell.angle_gamma   90.00
#
_symmetry.space_group_name_H-M   'P 1'
#
loop_
_entity.id
_entity.type
_entity.pdbx_description
1 polymer ?
#
loop_
_entity_poly.entity_id
_entity_poly.type
_entity_poly.pdbx_seq_one_letter_code
_entity_poly.pdbx_strand_id
1 'polypeptide(L)'
;MSASRWQQMGEGFWNLRGSFRVGGLVEIGTHLSLVRLQDQRWAFLDAYSLDDEQIAAAEQIAGGHDRIVAVLNLHPFHTVHVRAMHQAFPRAQLYGTERHRQRFADLPWADECTEQSA
;
A
#
# COMPACT_ATOMS: atom_id res chain seq x y z
N MET A 1 8.00 -13.37 -13.40
CA MET A 1 8.12 -13.79 -11.99
C MET A 1 8.56 -12.57 -11.19
N SER A 2 7.70 -12.11 -10.29
CA SER A 2 7.99 -10.95 -9.46
C SER A 2 9.07 -11.30 -8.45
N ALA A 3 10.13 -10.49 -8.34
CA ALA A 3 11.21 -10.73 -7.38
C ALA A 3 10.81 -10.42 -5.92
N SER A 4 9.55 -10.08 -5.67
CA SER A 4 9.04 -9.68 -4.36
C SER A 4 8.03 -10.67 -3.82
N ARG A 5 8.08 -10.95 -2.51
CA ARG A 5 7.24 -11.91 -1.80
C ARG A 5 6.62 -11.31 -0.55
N TRP A 6 5.41 -11.76 -0.23
CA TRP A 6 4.77 -11.49 1.05
C TRP A 6 5.49 -12.25 2.17
N GLN A 7 5.90 -11.54 3.20
CA GLN A 7 6.55 -12.10 4.39
C GLN A 7 5.78 -11.66 5.64
N GLN A 8 5.34 -12.65 6.42
CA GLN A 8 4.72 -12.37 7.72
C GLN A 8 5.78 -11.90 8.70
N MET A 9 5.51 -10.78 9.37
CA MET A 9 6.41 -10.16 10.34
C MET A 9 5.89 -10.31 11.78
N GLY A 10 4.60 -10.56 11.92
CA GLY A 10 3.91 -10.77 13.19
C GLY A 10 2.45 -11.16 12.95
N GLU A 11 1.70 -11.35 14.03
CA GLU A 11 0.27 -11.64 13.90
C GLU A 11 -0.46 -10.45 13.24
N GLY A 12 -1.11 -10.70 12.11
CA GLY A 12 -1.83 -9.65 11.36
C GLY A 12 -0.94 -8.59 10.72
N PHE A 13 0.37 -8.80 10.59
CA PHE A 13 1.27 -7.82 9.97
C PHE A 13 2.22 -8.49 8.96
N TRP A 14 2.14 -8.02 7.71
CA TRP A 14 2.86 -8.56 6.56
C TRP A 14 3.61 -7.46 5.82
N ASN A 15 4.77 -7.80 5.27
CA ASN A 15 5.51 -6.94 4.34
C ASN A 15 5.54 -7.57 2.96
N LEU A 16 5.39 -6.76 1.92
CA LEU A 16 5.84 -7.13 0.59
C LEU A 16 7.32 -6.75 0.47
N ARG A 17 8.19 -7.75 0.35
CA ARG A 17 9.65 -7.56 0.29
C ARG A 17 10.21 -8.02 -1.03
N GLY A 18 11.06 -7.21 -1.64
CA GLY A 18 11.70 -7.50 -2.91
C GLY A 18 13.05 -6.82 -3.03
N SER A 19 13.78 -7.17 -4.08
CA SER A 19 14.99 -6.43 -4.44
C SER A 19 14.58 -5.23 -5.29
N PHE A 20 14.73 -4.03 -4.74
CA PHE A 20 14.64 -2.78 -5.48
C PHE A 20 16.00 -2.12 -5.49
N ARG A 21 16.65 -2.09 -6.67
CA ARG A 21 17.94 -1.44 -6.84
C ARG A 21 17.78 -0.06 -7.44
N VAL A 22 17.87 0.98 -6.62
CA VAL A 22 18.02 2.35 -7.13
C VAL A 22 19.47 2.54 -7.57
N GLY A 23 19.67 2.85 -8.86
CA GLY A 23 21.01 3.06 -9.43
C GLY A 23 21.94 1.84 -9.39
N GLY A 24 21.41 0.63 -9.16
CA GLY A 24 22.21 -0.60 -9.05
C GLY A 24 22.88 -0.83 -7.69
N LEU A 25 22.74 0.08 -6.73
CA LEU A 25 23.57 0.10 -5.50
C LEU A 25 22.80 0.04 -4.18
N VAL A 26 21.55 0.52 -4.14
CA VAL A 26 20.77 0.61 -2.90
C VAL A 26 19.60 -0.37 -2.94
N GLU A 27 19.61 -1.36 -2.04
CA GLU A 27 18.51 -2.32 -1.85
C GLU A 27 17.43 -1.71 -0.95
N ILE A 28 16.28 -1.35 -1.52
CA ILE A 28 15.08 -0.99 -0.74
C ILE A 28 14.26 -2.26 -0.56
N GLY A 29 14.49 -2.95 0.57
CA GLY A 29 14.01 -4.31 0.80
C GLY A 29 12.54 -4.47 1.19
N THR A 30 11.80 -3.37 1.45
CA THR A 30 10.36 -3.40 1.78
C THR A 30 9.64 -2.39 0.90
N HIS A 31 8.58 -2.85 0.22
CA HIS A 31 7.81 -2.06 -0.73
C HIS A 31 6.53 -1.49 -0.15
N LEU A 32 5.82 -2.27 0.67
CA LEU A 32 4.65 -1.85 1.44
C LEU A 32 4.36 -2.86 2.55
N SER A 33 3.46 -2.51 3.46
CA SER A 33 2.95 -3.42 4.47
C SER A 33 1.44 -3.62 4.34
N LEU A 34 0.95 -4.76 4.80
CA LEU A 34 -0.46 -5.09 4.94
C LEU A 34 -0.72 -5.40 6.42
N VAL A 35 -1.63 -4.64 7.05
CA VAL A 35 -1.90 -4.70 8.49
C VAL A 35 -3.37 -4.98 8.77
N ARG A 36 -3.63 -5.89 9.72
CA ARG A 36 -4.97 -6.21 10.20
C ARG A 36 -5.39 -5.21 11.26
N LEU A 37 -6.57 -4.63 11.06
CA LEU A 37 -7.25 -3.75 12.01
C LEU A 37 -7.92 -4.56 13.12
N GLN A 38 -8.30 -3.91 14.22
CA GLN A 38 -8.93 -4.56 15.37
C GLN A 38 -10.22 -5.30 15.01
N ASP A 39 -10.98 -4.77 14.06
CA ASP A 39 -12.22 -5.36 13.54
C ASP A 39 -12.01 -6.41 12.42
N GLN A 40 -10.80 -6.92 12.29
CA GLN A 40 -10.41 -7.96 11.32
C GLN A 40 -10.46 -7.52 9.85
N ARG A 41 -10.66 -6.24 9.55
CA ARG A 41 -10.40 -5.67 8.23
C ARG A 41 -8.90 -5.39 8.06
N TRP A 42 -8.49 -4.97 6.88
CA TRP A 42 -7.09 -4.81 6.52
C TRP A 42 -6.83 -3.46 5.84
N ALA A 43 -5.63 -2.94 6.02
CA ALA A 43 -5.18 -1.73 5.38
C ALA A 43 -3.77 -1.90 4.82
N PHE A 44 -3.51 -1.28 3.68
CA PHE A 44 -2.15 -1.12 3.17
C PHE A 44 -1.49 0.09 3.83
N LEU A 45 -0.25 -0.09 4.24
CA LEU A 45 0.66 0.98 4.61
C LEU A 45 1.64 1.17 3.45
N ASP A 46 1.51 2.34 2.84
CA ASP A 46 2.13 2.76 1.59
C ASP A 46 1.66 2.06 0.31
N ALA A 47 2.18 2.50 -0.84
CA ALA A 47 1.76 2.07 -2.17
C ALA A 47 2.88 1.42 -2.98
N TYR A 48 2.53 0.37 -3.71
CA TYR A 48 3.42 -0.28 -4.67
C TYR A 48 2.57 -0.83 -5.81
N SER A 49 3.06 -0.76 -7.05
CA SER A 49 2.34 -1.34 -8.19
C SER A 49 2.42 -2.86 -8.10
N LEU A 50 1.40 -3.46 -7.47
CA LEU A 50 1.27 -4.90 -7.32
C LEU A 50 0.93 -5.54 -8.68
N ASP A 51 1.53 -6.68 -8.94
CA ASP A 51 1.06 -7.58 -10.02
C ASP A 51 -0.10 -8.47 -9.55
N ASP A 52 -0.75 -9.16 -10.48
CA ASP A 52 -1.94 -9.98 -10.21
C ASP A 52 -1.68 -11.08 -9.16
N GLU A 53 -0.47 -11.66 -9.14
CA GLU A 53 -0.08 -12.68 -8.15
C GLU A 53 0.03 -12.07 -6.75
N GLN A 54 0.63 -10.89 -6.65
CA GLN A 54 0.75 -10.16 -5.40
C GLN A 54 -0.59 -9.67 -4.87
N ILE A 55 -1.50 -9.23 -5.75
CA ILE A 55 -2.88 -8.85 -5.41
C ILE A 55 -3.61 -10.08 -4.86
N ALA A 56 -3.62 -11.19 -5.59
CA ALA A 56 -4.29 -12.41 -5.15
C ALA A 56 -3.77 -12.92 -3.79
N ALA A 57 -2.46 -12.84 -3.57
CA ALA A 57 -1.86 -13.19 -2.27
C ALA A 57 -2.30 -12.25 -1.14
N ALA A 58 -2.38 -10.93 -1.39
CA ALA A 58 -2.88 -9.97 -0.41
C ALA A 58 -4.34 -10.25 -0.04
N GLU A 59 -5.19 -10.55 -1.03
CA GLU A 59 -6.58 -10.91 -0.82
C GLU A 59 -6.72 -12.21 -0.02
N GLN A 60 -5.90 -13.22 -0.32
CA GLN A 60 -5.87 -14.47 0.43
C GLN A 60 -5.47 -14.24 1.89
N ILE A 61 -4.45 -13.41 2.15
CA ILE A 61 -4.05 -13.02 3.52
C ILE A 61 -5.21 -12.29 4.22
N ALA A 62 -5.87 -11.37 3.51
CA ALA A 62 -6.93 -10.55 4.06
C ALA A 62 -8.25 -11.32 4.29
N GLY A 63 -8.44 -12.46 3.60
CA GLY A 63 -9.68 -13.22 3.58
C GLY A 63 -10.73 -12.65 2.61
N GLY A 64 -10.28 -11.99 1.54
CA GLY A 64 -11.09 -11.45 0.45
C GLY A 64 -10.77 -9.98 0.13
N HIS A 65 -11.00 -9.61 -1.13
CA HIS A 65 -10.78 -8.26 -1.66
C HIS A 65 -11.45 -7.16 -0.82
N ASP A 66 -12.74 -7.34 -0.51
CA ASP A 66 -13.54 -6.35 0.23
C ASP A 66 -13.13 -6.20 1.71
N ARG A 67 -12.21 -7.02 2.20
CA ARG A 67 -11.66 -6.88 3.56
C ARG A 67 -10.51 -5.89 3.62
N ILE A 68 -9.94 -5.50 2.48
CA ILE A 68 -8.93 -4.45 2.36
C ILE A 68 -9.67 -3.13 2.20
N VAL A 69 -9.71 -2.34 3.27
CA VAL A 69 -10.60 -1.18 3.37
C VAL A 69 -9.90 0.16 3.30
N ALA A 70 -8.56 0.18 3.34
CA ALA A 70 -7.81 1.42 3.24
C ALA A 70 -6.43 1.27 2.61
N VAL A 71 -5.96 2.34 1.98
CA VAL A 71 -4.58 2.52 1.52
C VAL A 71 -4.07 3.83 2.13
N LEU A 72 -3.05 3.76 2.97
CA LEU A 72 -2.45 4.92 3.64
C LEU A 72 -1.10 5.23 3.00
N ASN A 73 -1.00 6.33 2.24
CA ASN A 73 0.25 6.76 1.63
C ASN A 73 1.06 7.58 2.65
N LEU A 74 2.20 7.06 3.09
CA LEU A 74 2.93 7.58 4.25
C LEU A 74 4.11 8.47 3.87
N HIS A 75 4.78 8.18 2.75
CA HIS A 75 5.97 8.94 2.35
C HIS A 75 6.11 9.11 0.83
N PRO A 76 6.82 10.18 0.36
CA PRO A 76 6.77 10.57 -1.05
C PRO A 76 7.43 9.58 -2.02
N PHE A 77 8.22 8.61 -1.55
CA PHE A 77 8.91 7.65 -2.44
C PHE A 77 7.94 6.72 -3.21
N HIS A 78 6.75 6.48 -2.69
CA HIS A 78 5.76 5.60 -3.32
C HIS A 78 4.68 6.35 -4.10
N THR A 79 4.80 7.68 -4.20
CA THR A 79 3.82 8.55 -4.87
C THR A 79 3.46 8.05 -6.27
N VAL A 80 4.41 7.49 -7.02
CA VAL A 80 4.17 7.00 -8.38
C VAL A 80 3.21 5.78 -8.46
N HIS A 81 3.04 5.06 -7.35
CA HIS A 81 2.22 3.85 -7.28
C HIS A 81 0.78 4.11 -6.81
N VAL A 82 0.47 5.32 -6.33
CA VAL A 82 -0.85 5.68 -5.75
C VAL A 82 -2.00 5.31 -6.68
N ARG A 83 -1.93 5.71 -7.95
CA ARG A 83 -3.00 5.43 -8.93
C ARG A 83 -3.19 3.93 -9.17
N ALA A 84 -2.10 3.18 -9.26
CA ALA A 84 -2.16 1.73 -9.47
C ALA A 84 -2.82 1.04 -8.28
N MET A 85 -2.50 1.44 -7.05
CA MET A 85 -3.16 0.92 -5.85
C MET A 85 -4.64 1.26 -5.79
N HIS A 86 -5.03 2.48 -6.15
CA HIS A 86 -6.45 2.85 -6.21
C HIS A 86 -7.21 2.07 -7.29
N GLN A 87 -6.59 1.83 -8.46
CA GLN A 87 -7.19 1.00 -9.50
C GLN A 87 -7.34 -0.47 -9.07
N ALA A 88 -6.35 -1.00 -8.35
CA ALA A 88 -6.39 -2.36 -7.83
C ALA A 88 -7.46 -2.50 -6.73
N PHE A 89 -7.56 -1.54 -5.82
CA PHE A 89 -8.49 -1.57 -4.67
C PHE A 89 -9.41 -0.33 -4.66
N PRO A 90 -10.34 -0.20 -5.62
CA PRO A 90 -11.11 1.04 -5.81
C PRO A 90 -12.09 1.33 -4.67
N ARG A 91 -12.42 0.32 -3.85
CA ARG A 91 -13.29 0.46 -2.66
C ARG A 91 -12.52 0.80 -1.39
N ALA A 92 -11.19 0.65 -1.38
CA ALA A 92 -10.38 1.01 -0.23
C ALA A 92 -10.32 2.54 -0.10
N GLN A 93 -10.64 3.05 1.09
CA GLN A 93 -10.54 4.47 1.37
C GLN A 93 -9.07 4.92 1.22
N LEU A 94 -8.85 5.96 0.43
CA LEU A 94 -7.51 6.40 0.05
C LEU A 94 -7.07 7.58 0.94
N TYR A 95 -6.03 7.38 1.74
CA TYR A 95 -5.45 8.41 2.60
C TYR A 95 -4.06 8.79 2.10
N GLY A 96 -3.68 10.05 2.29
CA GLY A 96 -2.35 10.53 1.94
C GLY A 96 -2.06 11.90 2.54
N THR A 97 -0.83 12.36 2.34
CA THR A 97 -0.43 13.73 2.71
C THR A 97 -1.04 14.77 1.78
N GLU A 98 -0.98 16.05 2.15
CA GLU A 98 -1.47 17.15 1.31
C GLU A 98 -0.79 17.16 -0.07
N ARG A 99 0.51 16.84 -0.11
CA ARG A 99 1.25 16.67 -1.36
C ARG A 99 0.65 15.57 -2.27
N HIS A 100 0.22 14.44 -1.71
CA HIS A 100 -0.41 13.38 -2.50
C HIS A 100 -1.73 13.87 -3.11
N ARG A 101 -2.54 14.57 -2.31
CA ARG A 101 -3.82 15.16 -2.73
C ARG A 101 -3.62 16.17 -3.85
N GLN A 102 -2.65 17.08 -3.72
CA GLN A 102 -2.35 18.08 -4.76
C GLN A 102 -1.89 17.44 -6.07
N ARG A 103 -1.04 16.40 -5.99
CA ARG A 103 -0.51 15.72 -7.19
C ARG A 103 -1.56 14.88 -7.91
N PHE A 104 -2.53 14.35 -7.19
CA PHE A 104 -3.58 13.49 -7.73
C PHE A 104 -4.96 13.98 -7.27
N ALA A 105 -5.27 15.24 -7.57
CA ALA A 105 -6.47 15.92 -7.09
C ALA A 105 -7.79 15.30 -7.59
N ASP A 106 -7.72 14.46 -8.62
CA ASP A 106 -8.86 13.72 -9.18
C ASP A 106 -9.18 12.42 -8.44
N LEU A 107 -8.30 11.94 -7.54
CA LEU A 107 -8.54 10.72 -6.77
C LEU A 107 -9.46 10.97 -5.56
N PRO A 108 -10.24 9.97 -5.12
CA PRO A 108 -11.20 10.11 -4.03
C PRO A 108 -10.52 10.01 -2.66
N TRP A 109 -9.74 11.04 -2.31
CA TRP A 109 -9.05 11.12 -1.03
C TRP A 109 -10.03 11.21 0.15
N ALA A 110 -9.65 10.59 1.26
CA ALA A 110 -10.28 10.84 2.56
C ALA A 110 -10.05 12.29 3.00
N ASP A 111 -10.90 12.77 3.92
CA ASP A 111 -10.76 14.10 4.50
C ASP A 111 -9.52 14.21 5.40
N GLU A 112 -9.20 13.15 6.15
CA GLU A 112 -8.00 13.11 6.99
C GLU A 112 -6.71 12.85 6.20
N CYS A 113 -5.65 13.60 6.54
CA CYS A 113 -4.31 13.39 6.01
C CYS A 113 -3.48 12.42 6.86
N THR A 114 -2.49 11.76 6.24
CA THR A 114 -1.52 10.89 6.93
C THR A 114 -0.40 11.68 7.63
N GLU A 115 -0.41 13.01 7.52
CA GLU A 115 0.47 13.94 8.22
C GLU A 115 -0.34 14.92 9.06
N GLN A 116 0.27 15.47 10.11
CA GLN A 116 -0.30 16.59 10.84
C GLN A 116 0.00 17.89 10.11
N SER A 117 -0.92 18.85 10.17
CA SER A 117 -0.63 20.23 9.81
C SER A 117 0.48 20.75 10.74
N ALA A 118 1.48 21.41 10.15
CA ALA A 118 2.56 22.04 10.91
C ALA A 118 2.08 23.19 11.79
#